data_AF-A0A7C5ME97-F1
#
_entry.id   AF-A0A7C5ME97-F1
#
_cell.length_a   1.000
_cell.length_b   1.000
_cell.length_c   1.000
_cell.angle_alpha   90.00
_cell.angle_beta   90.00
_cell.angle_gamma   90.00
#
_symmetry.space_group_name_H-M   'P 1'
#
loop_
_entity.id
_entity.type
_entity.pdbx_description
1 polymer ?
#
loop_
_entity_poly.entity_id
_entity_poly.type
_entity_poly.pdbx_seq_one_letter_code
_entity_poly.pdbx_strand_id
1 'polypeptide(L)' 'MLIDDLLKIAIERDASDLHLKAGNHPTIRVHGTLIPLVGFPKLAPEDTEELANQIMTDFQKKRL' A
#
# COMPACT_ATOMS: atom_id res chain seq x y z
N MET A 1 -5.16 -2.53 -9.00
CA MET A 1 -4.63 -1.29 -8.36
C MET A 1 -3.11 -1.31 -8.54
N LEU A 2 -2.45 -0.19 -8.88
CA LEU A 2 -0.99 -0.18 -9.04
C LEU A 2 -0.31 0.40 -7.79
N ILE A 3 0.76 -0.25 -7.34
CA ILE A 3 1.55 0.20 -6.19
C ILE A 3 2.17 1.57 -6.42
N ASP A 4 2.61 1.86 -7.64
CA ASP A 4 3.21 3.14 -8.02
C ASP A 4 2.25 4.31 -7.82
N ASP A 5 0.94 4.13 -8.04
CA ASP A 5 -0.05 5.19 -7.84
C ASP A 5 -0.19 5.53 -6.35
N LEU A 6 -0.18 4.52 -5.48
CA LEU A 6 -0.20 4.73 -4.03
C LEU A 6 1.10 5.37 -3.52
N LEU A 7 2.25 4.97 -4.08
CA LEU A 7 3.54 5.54 -3.74
C LEU A 7 3.67 7.01 -4.18
N LYS A 8 3.15 7.36 -5.38
CA LYS A 8 3.08 8.76 -5.83
C LYS A 8 2.26 9.61 -4.87
N ILE A 9 1.08 9.11 -4.44
CA ILE A 9 0.24 9.82 -3.46
C ILE A 9 0.97 10.00 -2.13
N ALA A 10 1.72 8.98 -1.68
CA ALA A 10 2.51 9.08 -0.46
C ALA A 10 3.58 10.19 -0.59
N ILE A 11 4.30 10.26 -1.70
CA ILE A 11 5.29 11.30 -1.98
C ILE A 11 4.64 12.70 -2.05
N GLU A 12 3.56 12.84 -2.82
CA GLU A 12 2.83 14.11 -2.99
C GLU A 12 2.29 14.68 -1.67
N ARG A 13 2.02 13.80 -0.70
CA ARG A 13 1.48 14.17 0.62
C ARG A 13 2.54 14.18 1.73
N ASP A 14 3.82 14.08 1.38
CA ASP A 14 4.95 14.05 2.33
C ASP A 14 4.76 12.97 3.43
N ALA A 15 4.29 11.79 3.00
CA ALA A 15 4.06 10.67 3.89
C ALA A 15 5.36 9.92 4.19
N SER A 16 5.56 9.56 5.46
CA SER A 16 6.69 8.73 5.90
C SER A 16 6.50 7.25 5.57
N ASP A 17 5.25 6.79 5.58
CA ASP A 17 4.91 5.38 5.41
C ASP A 17 3.65 5.20 4.56
N LEU A 18 3.62 4.12 3.77
CA LEU A 18 2.43 3.57 3.14
C LEU A 18 2.11 2.21 3.79
N HIS A 19 0.93 2.10 4.38
CA HIS A 19 0.41 0.92 5.04
C HIS A 19 -0.65 0.23 4.19
N LEU A 20 -0.43 -1.06 3.90
CA LEU A 20 -1.35 -1.93 3.18
C LEU A 20 -1.77 -3.07 4.11
N LYS A 21 -3.07 -3.21 4.35
CA LYS A 21 -3.64 -4.24 5.25
C LYS A 21 -5.00 -4.66 4.74
N ALA A 22 -5.20 -5.98 4.62
CA ALA A 22 -6.49 -6.55 4.26
C ALA A 22 -7.60 -6.12 5.24
N GLY A 23 -8.78 -5.80 4.72
CA GLY A 23 -9.93 -5.26 5.44
C GLY A 23 -9.91 -3.73 5.64
N ASN A 24 -8.80 -3.05 5.31
CA ASN A 24 -8.64 -1.61 5.48
C ASN A 24 -8.44 -0.90 4.14
N HIS A 25 -8.70 0.41 4.11
CA HIS A 25 -8.22 1.27 3.01
C HIS A 25 -6.69 1.37 3.06
N PRO A 26 -6.01 1.53 1.91
CA PRO A 26 -4.61 1.97 1.90
C PRO A 26 -4.47 3.20 2.80
N THR A 27 -3.46 3.21 3.67
CA THR A 27 -3.32 4.24 4.69
C THR A 27 -1.93 4.81 4.63
N ILE A 28 -1.79 6.13 4.60
CA ILE A 28 -0.49 6.79 4.64
C ILE A 28 -0.25 7.39 6.03
N ARG A 29 1.01 7.50 6.45
CA ARG A 29 1.40 8.24 7.65
C ARG A 29 1.98 9.58 7.27
N VAL A 30 1.33 10.68 7.64
CA VAL A 30 1.82 12.05 7.40
C VAL A 30 2.05 12.73 8.75
N HIS A 31 3.29 13.14 9.02
CA HIS A 31 3.71 13.74 10.29
C HIS A 31 3.19 12.99 11.54
N GLY A 32 3.30 11.65 11.53
CA GLY A 32 2.88 10.79 12.63
C GLY A 32 1.39 10.41 12.65
N THR A 33 0.56 11.02 11.81
CA THR A 33 -0.89 10.76 11.73
C THR A 33 -1.22 9.76 10.62
N LEU A 34 -2.00 8.74 10.93
CA LEU A 34 -2.50 7.77 9.96
C LEU A 34 -3.73 8.32 9.23
N ILE A 35 -3.65 8.41 7.91
CA ILE A 35 -4.71 8.96 7.05
C ILE A 35 -5.13 7.88 6.04
N PRO A 36 -6.34 7.31 6.19
CA PRO A 36 -6.90 6.37 5.22
C PRO A 36 -7.20 7.07 3.88
N LEU A 37 -6.78 6.46 2.77
CA LEU A 37 -7.09 6.91 1.42
C LEU A 37 -8.48 6.37 1.01
N VAL A 38 -9.53 6.97 1.56
CA VAL A 38 -10.94 6.53 1.37
C VAL A 38 -11.45 6.57 -0.08
N GLY A 39 -10.71 7.22 -0.99
CA GLY A 39 -10.98 7.16 -2.43
C GLY A 39 -10.63 5.82 -3.09
N PHE A 40 -9.88 4.96 -2.40
CA PHE A 40 -9.59 3.60 -2.81
C PHE A 40 -10.48 2.62 -2.03
N PRO A 41 -10.82 1.45 -2.60
CA PRO A 41 -11.56 0.43 -1.87
C PRO A 41 -10.77 -0.08 -0.66
N LYS A 42 -11.48 -0.74 0.27
CA LYS A 42 -10.82 -1.57 1.27
C LYS A 42 -10.15 -2.74 0.56
N LEU A 43 -8.92 -3.03 0.94
CA LEU A 43 -8.13 -4.10 0.34
C LEU A 43 -8.68 -5.45 0.77
N ALA A 44 -8.94 -6.34 -0.18
CA ALA A 44 -9.10 -7.76 0.07
C ALA A 44 -7.72 -8.41 0.31
N PRO A 45 -7.65 -9.64 0.86
CA PRO A 45 -6.40 -10.39 0.97
C PRO A 45 -5.65 -10.50 -0.37
N GLU A 46 -6.38 -10.76 -1.45
CA GLU A 46 -5.83 -10.92 -2.80
C GLU A 46 -5.21 -9.61 -3.31
N ASP A 47 -5.83 -8.46 -3.00
CA ASP A 47 -5.28 -7.15 -3.37
C ASP A 47 -3.91 -6.91 -2.71
N THR A 48 -3.77 -7.29 -1.43
CA THR A 48 -2.49 -7.11 -0.73
C THR A 48 -1.39 -8.01 -1.27
N GLU A 49 -1.74 -9.23 -1.69
CA GLU A 49 -0.82 -10.15 -2.36
C GLU A 49 -0.42 -9.61 -3.74
N GLU A 50 -1.36 -9.11 -4.53
CA GLU A 50 -1.09 -8.51 -5.84
C GLU A 50 -0.16 -7.30 -5.72
N LEU A 51 -0.43 -6.39 -4.79
CA LEU A 51 0.40 -5.21 -4.54
C LEU A 51 1.83 -5.58 -4.09
N ALA A 52 1.98 -6.58 -3.22
CA ALA A 52 3.29 -7.08 -2.84
C ALA A 52 4.02 -7.71 -4.04
N ASN A 53 3.32 -8.49 -4.85
CA ASN A 53 3.88 -9.15 -6.02
C ASN A 53 4.39 -8.19 -7.11
N GLN A 54 3.88 -6.95 -7.15
CA GLN A 54 4.36 -5.91 -8.06
C GLN A 54 5.77 -5.41 -7.71
N ILE A 55 6.19 -5.47 -6.44
CA ILE A 55 7.49 -4.94 -5.98
C ILE A 55 8.49 -6.02 -5.55
N MET A 56 8.03 -7.23 -5.30
CA MET A 56 8.87 -8.33 -4.85
C MET A 56 9.58 -9.02 -6.02
N THR A 57 10.86 -9.34 -5.81
CA THR A 57 11.64 -10.23 -6.67
C THR A 57 11.18 -11.68 -6.53
N ASP A 58 11.46 -12.52 -7.53
CA ASP A 58 11.12 -13.95 -7.49
C ASP A 58 11.72 -14.66 -6.27
N PHE A 59 12.92 -14.25 -5.83
CA PHE A 59 13.55 -14.79 -4.63
C PHE A 59 12.76 -14.44 -3.36
N GLN A 60 12.23 -13.22 -3.26
CA GLN A 60 11.42 -12.80 -2.12
C GLN A 60 10.05 -13.49 -2.14
N LYS A 61 9.44 -13.67 -3.32
CA LYS A 61 8.15 -14.39 -3.48
C LYS A 61 8.24 -15.85 -3.03
N LYS A 62 9.31 -16.56 -3.40
CA LYS A 62 9.53 -17.97 -3.02
C LYS A 62 9.77 -18.20 -1.53
N ARG A 63 10.02 -17.14 -0.75
CA ARG A 63 10.30 -17.20 0.68
C ARG A 63 9.10 -16.87 1.57
N LEU A 64 8.00 -16.41 0.96
CA LEU A 64 6.68 -16.28 1.60
C LEU A 64 5.94 -17.61 1.52
#